data_AF-A0A1Q3D1D9-F1
#
_entry.id   AF-A0A1Q3D1D9-F1
#
_cell.length_a   1.000
_cell.length_b   1.000
_cell.length_c   1.000
_cell.angle_alpha   90.00
_cell.angle_beta   90.00
_cell.angle_gamma   90.00
#
_symmetry.space_group_name_H-M   'P 1'
#
loop_
_entity.id
_entity.type
_entity.pdbx_description
1 polymer ?
#
loop_
_entity_poly.entity_id
_entity_poly.type
_entity_poly.pdbx_seq_one_letter_code
_entity_poly.pdbx_strand_id
1 'polypeptide(L)'
;DANQPYWKETFITGLPTLFAEKIKSKYRETNKGIVPYETLTYGDIISTITKIGLEICNDIKMSKQIKRDSKIYKKELGDFCTQFGYEPFKPPPSKTENLQKHKKDRRYYDKRQFEKPEYYKKSSKRRTRFKTNKFQKTNNDYQKT
;
A
#
# COMPACT_ATOMS: atom_id res chain seq x y z
N ASP A 1 8.22 22.74 -27.28
CA ASP A 1 7.26 21.61 -27.28
C ASP A 1 6.58 21.34 -25.93
N ALA A 2 6.81 22.15 -24.88
CA ALA A 2 6.21 21.95 -23.56
C ALA A 2 4.72 22.32 -23.47
N ASN A 3 4.17 22.98 -24.48
CA ASN A 3 2.76 23.41 -24.49
C ASN A 3 1.82 22.38 -25.13
N GLN A 4 2.35 21.34 -25.79
CA GLN A 4 1.50 20.36 -26.47
C GLN A 4 0.65 19.56 -25.47
N PRO A 5 -0.63 19.27 -25.79
CA PRO A 5 -1.51 18.47 -24.94
C PRO A 5 -1.05 16.99 -24.86
N TYR A 6 -0.39 16.50 -25.92
CA TYR A 6 -0.05 15.08 -26.07
C TYR A 6 0.83 14.53 -24.94
N TRP A 7 1.87 15.26 -24.55
CA TRP A 7 2.75 14.80 -23.46
C TRP A 7 2.02 14.81 -22.11
N LYS A 8 1.06 15.73 -21.91
CA LYS A 8 0.28 15.85 -20.67
C LYS A 8 -0.65 14.66 -20.51
N GLU A 9 -1.31 14.27 -21.59
CA GLU A 9 -2.18 13.09 -21.63
C GLU A 9 -1.39 11.80 -21.43
N THR A 10 -0.29 11.62 -22.16
CA THR A 10 0.58 10.44 -22.00
C THR A 10 1.21 10.36 -20.62
N PHE A 11 1.57 11.51 -20.02
CA PHE A 11 2.09 11.55 -18.66
C PHE A 11 1.03 11.13 -17.63
N ILE A 12 -0.19 11.67 -17.71
CA ILE A 12 -1.28 11.32 -16.78
C ILE A 12 -1.71 9.86 -16.96
N THR A 13 -1.80 9.38 -18.19
CA THR A 13 -2.18 7.98 -18.49
C THR A 13 -1.07 6.97 -18.16
N GLY A 14 0.20 7.40 -18.12
CA GLY A 14 1.34 6.59 -17.69
C GLY A 14 1.41 6.35 -16.18
N LEU A 15 0.57 7.03 -15.39
CA LEU A 15 0.46 6.80 -13.95
C LEU A 15 -0.31 5.49 -13.65
N PRO A 16 -0.19 4.92 -12.43
CA PRO A 16 -0.99 3.77 -12.03
C PRO A 16 -2.48 3.99 -12.28
N THR A 17 -3.18 3.02 -12.87
CA THR A 17 -4.52 3.19 -13.45
C THR A 17 -5.52 3.88 -12.54
N LEU A 18 -5.66 3.41 -11.29
CA LEU A 18 -6.60 3.99 -10.33
C LEU A 18 -6.22 5.42 -9.92
N PHE A 19 -4.93 5.71 -9.90
CA PHE A 19 -4.40 7.02 -9.57
C PHE A 19 -4.61 8.01 -10.73
N ALA A 20 -4.32 7.57 -11.96
CA ALA A 20 -4.60 8.32 -13.18
C ALA A 20 -6.09 8.69 -13.28
N GLU A 21 -6.98 7.73 -13.03
CA GLU A 21 -8.43 7.96 -13.03
C GLU A 21 -8.83 8.98 -11.95
N LYS A 22 -8.30 8.88 -10.73
CA LYS A 22 -8.59 9.88 -9.67
C LYS A 22 -8.12 11.29 -10.04
N ILE A 23 -6.97 11.42 -10.70
CA ILE A 23 -6.48 12.70 -11.23
C ILE A 23 -7.42 13.24 -12.32
N LYS A 24 -7.79 12.41 -13.30
CA LYS A 24 -8.73 12.79 -14.36
C LYS A 24 -10.07 13.22 -13.76
N SER A 25 -10.61 12.49 -12.79
CA SER A 25 -11.86 12.84 -12.11
C SER A 25 -11.79 14.23 -11.46
N LYS A 26 -10.70 14.54 -10.75
CA LYS A 26 -10.52 15.88 -10.14
C LYS A 26 -10.55 17.01 -11.18
N TYR A 27 -9.93 16.79 -12.35
CA TYR A 27 -9.99 17.77 -13.43
C TYR A 27 -11.38 17.88 -14.06
N ARG A 28 -12.06 16.75 -14.25
CA ARG A 28 -13.44 16.69 -14.78
C ARG A 28 -14.45 17.40 -13.86
N GLU A 29 -14.33 17.20 -12.55
CA GLU A 29 -15.16 17.86 -11.53
C GLU A 29 -15.07 19.39 -11.63
N THR A 30 -13.87 19.90 -11.90
CA THR A 30 -13.62 21.34 -11.98
C THR A 30 -13.99 21.92 -13.36
N ASN A 31 -13.99 21.11 -14.42
CA ASN A 31 -14.10 21.56 -15.81
C ASN A 31 -15.23 20.88 -16.60
N LYS A 32 -16.46 20.93 -16.06
CA LYS A 32 -17.70 20.46 -16.74
C LYS A 32 -17.57 19.04 -17.36
N GLY A 33 -16.82 18.15 -16.72
CA GLY A 33 -16.65 16.76 -17.17
C GLY A 33 -15.52 16.52 -18.18
N ILE A 34 -14.78 17.56 -18.58
CA ILE A 34 -13.69 17.47 -19.57
C ILE A 34 -12.35 17.76 -18.89
N VAL A 35 -11.27 17.07 -19.29
CA VAL A 35 -9.92 17.37 -18.79
C VAL A 35 -9.28 18.42 -19.70
N PRO A 36 -8.92 19.61 -19.20
CA PRO A 36 -8.45 20.71 -20.06
C PRO A 36 -6.94 20.59 -20.32
N TYR A 37 -6.53 19.61 -21.13
CA TYR A 37 -5.11 19.38 -21.43
C TYR A 37 -4.43 20.60 -22.09
N GLU A 38 -5.15 21.41 -22.85
CA GLU A 38 -4.59 22.61 -23.48
C GLU A 38 -4.12 23.65 -22.46
N THR A 39 -4.93 23.91 -21.43
CA THR A 39 -4.65 24.97 -20.45
C THR A 39 -3.82 24.51 -19.26
N LEU A 40 -3.72 23.20 -19.03
CA LEU A 40 -2.95 22.65 -17.91
C LEU A 40 -1.46 22.93 -18.04
N THR A 41 -0.87 23.51 -17.00
CA THR A 41 0.59 23.67 -16.92
C THR A 41 1.23 22.46 -16.26
N TYR A 42 2.54 22.26 -16.47
CA TYR A 42 3.31 21.23 -15.78
C TYR A 42 3.18 21.36 -14.25
N GLY A 43 3.22 22.59 -13.73
CA GLY A 43 3.07 22.88 -12.31
C GLY A 43 1.71 22.43 -11.76
N ASP A 44 0.62 22.64 -12.51
CA ASP A 44 -0.72 22.20 -12.12
C ASP A 44 -0.85 20.68 -12.05
N ILE A 45 -0.22 19.98 -13.00
CA ILE A 45 -0.20 18.52 -13.07
C ILE A 45 0.57 17.96 -11.87
N ILE A 46 1.81 18.42 -11.65
CA ILE A 46 2.65 17.92 -10.56
C ILE A 46 2.08 18.27 -9.18
N SER A 47 1.56 19.49 -9.00
CA SER A 47 0.91 19.88 -7.74
C SER A 47 -0.32 19.02 -7.45
N THR A 48 -1.12 18.72 -8.47
CA THR A 48 -2.28 17.84 -8.34
C THR A 48 -1.89 16.41 -8.01
N ILE A 49 -0.91 15.85 -8.72
CA ILE A 49 -0.35 14.52 -8.42
C ILE A 49 0.16 14.45 -6.99
N THR A 50 0.95 15.43 -6.56
CA THR A 50 1.52 15.46 -5.21
C THR A 50 0.42 15.53 -4.16
N LYS A 51 -0.57 16.40 -4.35
CA LYS A 51 -1.70 16.55 -3.43
C LYS A 51 -2.49 15.25 -3.29
N ILE A 52 -2.91 14.64 -4.40
CA ILE A 52 -3.68 13.38 -4.38
C ILE A 52 -2.82 12.24 -3.82
N GLY A 53 -1.53 12.19 -4.15
CA GLY A 53 -0.60 11.19 -3.63
C GLY A 53 -0.49 11.26 -2.10
N LEU A 54 -0.36 12.46 -1.54
CA LEU A 54 -0.32 12.68 -0.09
C LEU A 54 -1.63 12.30 0.59
N GLU A 55 -2.78 12.65 0.01
CA GLU A 55 -4.10 12.28 0.50
C GLU A 55 -4.25 10.75 0.60
N ILE A 56 -3.94 10.01 -0.47
CA ILE A 56 -4.00 8.55 -0.49
C ILE A 56 -3.05 7.94 0.53
N CYS A 57 -1.84 8.48 0.67
CA CYS A 57 -0.88 8.01 1.66
C CYS A 57 -1.42 8.16 3.09
N ASN A 58 -2.05 9.30 3.39
CA ASN A 58 -2.67 9.57 4.68
C ASN A 58 -3.86 8.63 4.93
N ASP A 59 -4.72 8.41 3.94
CA ASP A 59 -5.85 7.49 4.05
C ASP A 59 -5.39 6.05 4.35
N ILE A 60 -4.35 5.59 3.66
CA ILE A 60 -3.75 4.28 3.92
C ILE A 60 -3.18 4.20 5.33
N LYS A 61 -2.50 5.25 5.79
CA LYS A 61 -1.96 5.33 7.15
C LYS A 61 -3.09 5.26 8.20
N MET A 62 -4.15 6.03 8.01
CA MET A 62 -5.27 6.08 8.94
C MET A 62 -6.08 4.78 8.93
N SER A 63 -6.33 4.19 7.76
CA SER A 63 -6.98 2.88 7.62
C SER A 63 -6.20 1.78 8.36
N LYS A 64 -4.86 1.80 8.29
CA LYS A 64 -4.01 0.88 9.05
C LYS A 64 -4.12 1.08 10.55
N GLN A 65 -4.26 2.32 11.02
CA GLN A 65 -4.45 2.64 12.43
C GLN A 65 -5.81 2.15 12.93
N ILE A 66 -6.90 2.49 12.23
CA ILE A 66 -8.25 2.01 12.56
C ILE A 66 -8.30 0.47 12.66
N LYS A 67 -7.62 -0.24 11.75
CA LYS A 67 -7.52 -1.71 11.78
C LYS A 67 -6.74 -2.24 12.99
N ARG A 68 -5.75 -1.51 13.50
CA ARG A 68 -5.00 -1.88 14.72
C ARG A 68 -5.86 -1.61 15.95
N ASP A 69 -6.45 -0.43 16.04
CA ASP A 69 -7.26 -0.02 17.19
C ASP A 69 -8.49 -0.91 17.33
N SER A 70 -9.13 -1.28 16.21
CA SER A 70 -10.24 -2.26 16.21
C SER A 70 -9.83 -3.64 16.76
N LYS A 71 -8.58 -4.08 16.54
CA LYS A 71 -8.08 -5.35 17.12
C LYS A 71 -7.82 -5.22 18.61
N ILE A 72 -7.25 -4.09 19.04
CA ILE A 72 -6.98 -3.80 20.45
C ILE A 72 -8.30 -3.73 21.20
N TYR A 73 -9.26 -2.95 20.70
CA TYR A 73 -10.61 -2.83 21.26
C TYR A 73 -11.30 -4.18 21.44
N LYS A 74 -11.27 -5.05 20.42
CA LYS A 74 -11.85 -6.40 20.52
C LYS A 74 -11.17 -7.27 21.58
N LYS A 75 -9.86 -7.10 21.76
CA LYS A 75 -9.10 -7.81 22.79
C LYS A 75 -9.48 -7.31 24.18
N GLU A 76 -9.43 -5.99 24.40
CA GLU A 76 -9.76 -5.36 25.68
C GLU A 76 -11.20 -5.65 26.12
N LEU A 77 -12.15 -5.64 25.18
CA LEU A 77 -13.54 -6.01 25.46
C LEU A 77 -13.66 -7.49 25.87
N GLY A 78 -12.93 -8.40 25.21
CA GLY A 78 -12.90 -9.81 25.59
C GLY A 78 -12.27 -10.02 26.96
N ASP A 79 -11.19 -9.31 27.26
CA ASP A 79 -10.52 -9.34 28.56
C ASP A 79 -11.46 -8.81 29.66
N PHE A 80 -12.18 -7.71 29.40
CA PHE A 80 -13.21 -7.16 30.28
C PHE A 80 -14.34 -8.16 30.54
N CYS A 81 -14.91 -8.77 29.50
CA CYS A 81 -15.95 -9.80 29.67
C CYS A 81 -15.47 -10.97 30.55
N THR A 82 -14.22 -11.41 30.36
CA THR A 82 -13.63 -12.50 31.14
C THR A 82 -13.50 -12.15 32.62
N GLN A 83 -13.14 -10.89 32.95
CA GLN A 83 -13.04 -10.43 34.34
C GLN A 83 -14.39 -10.51 35.10
N PHE A 84 -15.50 -10.33 34.40
CA PHE A 84 -16.85 -10.42 34.98
C PHE A 84 -17.47 -11.83 34.87
N GLY A 85 -16.67 -12.85 34.49
CA GLY A 85 -17.12 -14.23 34.40
C GLY A 85 -17.97 -14.56 33.17
N TYR A 86 -18.03 -13.66 32.17
CA TYR A 86 -18.66 -13.98 30.89
C TYR A 86 -17.71 -14.85 30.06
N GLU A 87 -18.20 -16.00 29.59
CA GLU A 87 -17.44 -16.80 28.62
C GLU A 87 -17.18 -15.97 27.35
N PRO A 88 -15.95 -15.97 26.81
CA PRO A 88 -15.69 -15.32 25.53
C PRO A 88 -16.59 -15.94 24.47
N PHE A 89 -17.25 -15.09 23.67
CA PHE A 89 -18.15 -15.50 22.59
C PHE A 89 -17.46 -16.55 21.70
N LYS A 90 -17.80 -17.83 21.90
CA LYS A 90 -17.35 -18.92 21.01
C LYS A 90 -18.10 -18.70 19.69
N PRO A 91 -17.40 -18.45 18.56
CA PRO A 91 -18.09 -18.40 17.29
C PRO A 91 -18.79 -19.75 17.08
N PRO A 92 -20.01 -19.77 16.51
CA PRO A 92 -20.72 -21.02 16.27
C PRO A 92 -19.83 -22.00 15.49
N PRO A 93 -19.89 -23.31 15.79
CA PRO A 93 -18.96 -24.31 15.24
C PRO A 93 -18.93 -24.36 13.71
N SER A 94 -20.01 -23.94 13.05
CA SER A 94 -20.06 -23.80 11.58
C SER A 94 -19.09 -22.74 11.02
N LYS A 95 -18.73 -21.70 11.79
CA LYS A 95 -17.78 -20.66 11.35
C LYS A 95 -16.32 -21.05 11.53
N THR A 96 -16.00 -21.89 12.52
CA THR A 96 -14.62 -22.35 12.77
C THR A 96 -14.15 -23.37 11.72
N GLU A 97 -15.03 -24.27 11.27
CA GLU A 97 -14.70 -25.23 10.21
C GLU A 97 -14.38 -24.54 8.87
N ASN A 98 -15.18 -23.53 8.50
CA ASN A 98 -14.99 -22.75 7.28
C ASN A 98 -13.70 -21.91 7.30
N LEU A 99 -13.32 -21.34 8.45
CA LEU A 99 -12.04 -20.63 8.62
C LEU A 99 -10.83 -21.55 8.46
N GLN A 100 -10.92 -22.81 8.89
CA GLN A 100 -9.85 -23.79 8.73
C GLN A 100 -9.70 -24.24 7.26
N LYS A 101 -10.81 -24.43 6.54
CA LYS A 101 -10.81 -24.73 5.09
C LYS A 101 -10.15 -23.59 4.30
N HIS A 102 -10.57 -22.34 4.53
CA HIS A 102 -9.96 -21.18 3.87
C HIS A 102 -8.46 -21.01 4.15
N LYS A 103 -7.99 -21.33 5.38
CA LYS A 103 -6.56 -21.31 5.72
C LYS A 103 -5.76 -22.44 5.06
N LYS A 104 -6.38 -23.58 4.74
CA LYS A 104 -5.73 -24.67 3.98
C LYS A 104 -5.58 -24.28 2.51
N ASP A 105 -6.63 -23.74 1.89
CA ASP A 105 -6.60 -23.31 0.49
C ASP A 105 -5.62 -22.17 0.24
N ARG A 106 -5.53 -21.20 1.16
CA ARG A 106 -4.57 -20.09 1.02
C ARG A 106 -3.12 -20.58 1.06
N ARG A 107 -2.81 -21.53 1.94
CA ARG A 107 -1.47 -22.17 2.02
C ARG A 107 -1.14 -22.99 0.79
N TYR A 108 -2.14 -23.63 0.17
CA TYR A 108 -1.97 -24.37 -1.07
C TYR A 108 -1.69 -23.42 -2.25
N TYR A 109 -2.40 -22.30 -2.33
CA TYR A 109 -2.21 -21.30 -3.38
C TYR A 109 -0.84 -20.61 -3.29
N ASP A 110 -0.43 -20.22 -2.07
CA ASP A 110 0.90 -19.63 -1.84
C ASP A 110 2.03 -20.61 -2.19
N LYS A 111 1.90 -21.91 -1.86
CA LYS A 111 2.89 -22.93 -2.26
C LYS A 111 3.03 -23.06 -3.78
N ARG A 112 1.91 -23.07 -4.52
CA ARG A 112 1.92 -23.15 -5.98
C ARG A 112 2.58 -21.96 -6.68
N GLN A 113 2.63 -20.77 -6.05
CA GLN A 113 3.33 -19.63 -6.63
C GLN A 113 4.86 -19.72 -6.51
N PHE A 114 5.38 -20.51 -5.56
CA PHE A 114 6.81 -20.75 -5.38
C PHE A 114 7.29 -22.09 -5.96
N GLU A 115 6.40 -23.06 -6.16
CA GLU A 115 6.67 -24.33 -6.86
C GLU A 115 6.63 -24.12 -8.37
N LYS A 116 7.69 -23.48 -8.84
CA LYS A 116 7.99 -23.23 -10.23
C LYS A 116 8.62 -24.55 -10.80
N PRO A 117 8.01 -25.30 -11.76
CA PRO A 117 8.56 -26.50 -12.41
C PRO A 117 10.08 -26.51 -12.65
N GLU A 118 10.73 -27.64 -12.35
CA GLU A 118 12.20 -27.77 -12.34
C GLU A 118 12.92 -27.47 -13.66
N TYR A 119 12.19 -27.37 -14.76
CA TYR A 119 12.75 -27.14 -16.09
C TYR A 119 13.48 -25.79 -16.27
N TYR A 120 13.17 -24.76 -15.46
CA TYR A 120 13.82 -23.43 -15.54
C TYR A 120 14.81 -23.13 -14.41
N LYS A 121 15.25 -24.13 -13.64
CA LYS A 121 16.43 -23.99 -12.75
C LYS A 121 17.73 -24.07 -13.57
N LYS A 122 17.89 -23.24 -14.60
CA LYS A 122 19.12 -23.15 -15.38
C LYS A 122 20.04 -22.08 -14.77
N SER A 123 21.05 -22.57 -14.04
CA SER A 123 22.32 -21.94 -13.66
C SER A 123 22.43 -20.41 -13.72
N SER A 124 22.32 -19.76 -12.56
CA SER A 124 22.89 -18.43 -12.31
C SER A 124 23.64 -18.44 -10.96
N LYS A 125 24.78 -19.15 -10.92
CA LYS A 125 25.81 -18.92 -9.91
C LYS A 125 26.65 -17.72 -10.34
N ARG A 126 26.16 -16.50 -10.09
CA ARG A 126 27.00 -15.31 -9.86
C ARG A 126 26.33 -14.43 -8.81
N ARG A 127 26.59 -14.73 -7.53
CA ARG A 127 26.38 -13.76 -6.44
C ARG A 127 27.35 -12.60 -6.67
N THR A 128 26.91 -11.50 -7.25
CA THR A 128 27.61 -10.22 -7.13
C THR A 128 27.46 -9.77 -5.68
N ARG A 129 28.53 -9.98 -4.92
CA ARG A 129 28.65 -9.54 -3.53
C ARG A 129 28.79 -8.01 -3.56
N PHE A 130 27.68 -7.28 -3.51
CA PHE A 130 27.74 -5.85 -3.22
C PHE A 130 28.33 -5.70 -1.82
N LYS A 131 29.60 -5.27 -1.73
CA LYS A 131 30.21 -4.83 -0.47
C LYS A 131 29.41 -3.63 0.02
N THR A 132 28.63 -3.80 1.08
CA THR A 132 28.15 -2.66 1.85
C THR A 132 29.36 -2.10 2.60
N ASN A 133 29.90 -0.98 2.13
CA ASN A 133 30.83 -0.20 2.93
C ASN A 133 30.05 0.26 4.17
N LYS A 134 30.48 -0.22 5.34
CA LYS A 134 29.96 0.20 6.63
C LYS A 134 30.17 1.72 6.73
N PHE A 135 29.09 2.49 6.67
CA PHE A 135 29.12 3.89 7.08
C PHE A 135 29.62 3.92 8.53
N GLN A 136 30.81 4.48 8.75
CA GLN A 136 31.31 4.79 10.08
C GLN A 136 30.37 5.84 10.68
N LYS A 137 29.70 5.45 11.75
CA LYS A 137 28.89 6.34 12.58
C LYS A 137 29.84 7.29 13.28
N THR A 138 29.88 8.56 12.88
CA THR A 138 30.62 9.59 13.61
C THR A 138 29.85 9.92 14.89
N ASN A 139 30.46 9.67 16.05
CA ASN A 139 29.97 10.15 17.34
C ASN A 139 30.26 11.66 17.39
N ASN A 140 29.22 12.48 17.26
CA ASN A 140 29.33 13.90 17.59
C ASN A 140 29.05 14.05 19.09
N ASP A 141 30.12 13.97 19.89
CA ASP A 141 30.14 14.55 21.24
C ASP A 141 30.20 16.07 21.08
N TYR A 142 29.05 16.73 21.23
CA TYR A 142 29.03 18.16 21.47
C TYR A 142 29.36 18.40 22.94
N GLN A 143 30.59 18.85 23.18
CA GLN A 143 31.00 19.39 24.46
C GLN A 143 30.14 20.62 24.78
N LYS A 144 29.52 20.58 25.96
CA LYS A 144 28.96 21.76 26.64
C LYS A 144 30.10 22.71 26.98
N THR A 145 29.98 23.94 26.51
CA THR A 145 30.53 25.14 27.14
C THR A 145 29.49 26.23 27.02
#